data_AF-A0A5S3YYU2-F1
#
_entry.id   AF-A0A5S3YYU2-F1
#
_cell.length_a   1.000
_cell.length_b   1.000
_cell.length_c   1.000
_cell.angle_alpha   90.00
_cell.angle_beta   90.00
_cell.angle_gamma   90.00
#
_symmetry.space_group_name_H-M   'P 1'
#
loop_
_entity.id
_entity.type
_entity.pdbx_description
1 polymer ?
#
loop_
_entity_poly.entity_id
_entity_poly.type
_entity_poly.pdbx_seq_one_letter_code
_entity_poly.pdbx_strand_id
1 'polypeptide(L)'
;MVVLRCNISSKAINKNKDMTQPSWLKKVKFLMKEKGVKQQDLMEVFGVSSQGAVSHYFSGRNKTSSEQLNALASFLSVDVEQLEDFDKLEEKVDSSLDVEALTEAFQTIARLDKLSEKELFDFFSVYEKMGLERIAEAYDVITKLNQKKKQELENQILKLKKA
;
A
#
# COMPACT_ATOMS: atom_id res chain seq x y z
N MET A 1 32.47 39.82 -6.80
CA MET A 1 31.42 38.93 -6.26
C MET A 1 30.17 39.14 -7.10
N VAL A 2 29.93 38.25 -8.07
CA VAL A 2 28.88 38.40 -9.09
C VAL A 2 27.58 37.83 -8.53
N VAL A 3 26.54 38.66 -8.43
CA VAL A 3 25.19 38.23 -8.05
C VAL A 3 24.46 37.81 -9.33
N LEU A 4 24.34 36.50 -9.57
CA LEU A 4 23.51 35.96 -10.63
C LEU A 4 22.04 35.98 -10.19
N ARG A 5 21.28 36.96 -10.70
CA ARG A 5 19.82 36.92 -10.66
C ARG A 5 19.33 36.00 -11.78
N CYS A 6 18.83 34.82 -11.44
CA CYS A 6 18.11 33.98 -12.38
C CYS A 6 16.71 34.56 -12.61
N ASN A 7 16.47 35.03 -13.83
CA ASN A 7 15.20 35.56 -14.30
C ASN A 7 14.44 34.39 -14.97
N ILE A 8 13.54 33.73 -14.23
CA ILE A 8 12.69 32.68 -14.82
C ILE A 8 11.37 33.31 -15.24
N SER A 9 11.19 33.31 -16.57
CA SER A 9 10.02 33.76 -17.32
C SER A 9 8.73 33.07 -16.84
N SER A 10 7.76 33.88 -16.46
CA SER A 10 6.37 33.50 -16.23
C SER A 10 5.71 33.01 -17.52
N LYS A 11 5.55 31.69 -17.66
CA LYS A 11 4.45 31.10 -18.44
C LYS A 11 3.73 30.07 -17.58
N ALA A 12 2.80 30.58 -16.80
CA ALA A 12 1.71 29.81 -16.24
C ALA A 12 0.73 29.44 -17.36
N ILE A 13 0.49 28.15 -17.58
CA ILE A 13 -0.85 27.66 -17.91
C ILE A 13 -1.19 26.57 -16.91
N ASN A 14 -2.00 26.98 -15.95
CA ASN A 14 -2.69 26.19 -14.95
C ASN A 14 -3.51 25.06 -15.59
N LYS A 15 -3.30 23.81 -15.15
CA LYS A 15 -4.27 22.72 -15.25
C LYS A 15 -4.30 21.96 -13.92
N ASN A 16 -4.72 22.62 -12.85
CA ASN A 16 -5.31 21.94 -11.71
C ASN A 16 -6.65 21.33 -12.16
N LYS A 17 -6.62 20.05 -12.53
CA LYS A 17 -7.80 19.19 -12.56
C LYS A 17 -7.48 18.09 -11.57
N ASP A 18 -8.20 18.05 -10.45
CA ASP A 18 -8.06 17.01 -9.42
C ASP A 18 -7.98 15.62 -10.07
N MET A 19 -6.79 15.02 -10.04
CA MET A 19 -6.54 13.67 -10.53
C MET A 19 -6.47 12.74 -9.33
N THR A 20 -7.63 12.38 -8.79
CA THR A 20 -7.72 11.28 -7.83
C THR A 20 -7.51 9.99 -8.63
N GLN A 21 -6.46 9.24 -8.30
CA GLN A 21 -6.20 7.93 -8.90
C GLN A 21 -7.41 7.02 -8.66
N PRO A 22 -7.77 6.13 -9.61
CA PRO A 22 -8.85 5.17 -9.38
C PRO A 22 -8.54 4.25 -8.20
N SER A 23 -9.53 4.00 -7.34
CA SER A 23 -9.44 3.12 -6.16
C SER A 23 -8.89 1.73 -6.48
N TRP A 24 -9.36 1.14 -7.57
CA TRP A 24 -8.96 -0.20 -8.04
C TRP A 24 -7.50 -0.28 -8.50
N LEU A 25 -6.84 0.85 -8.80
CA LEU A 25 -5.56 0.86 -9.49
C LEU A 25 -4.43 0.21 -8.69
N LYS A 26 -4.41 0.44 -7.37
CA LYS A 26 -3.38 -0.14 -6.49
C LYS A 26 -3.43 -1.67 -6.54
N LYS A 27 -4.63 -2.25 -6.44
CA LYS A 27 -4.86 -3.70 -6.55
C LYS A 27 -4.42 -4.24 -7.90
N VAL A 28 -4.79 -3.55 -8.98
CA VAL A 28 -4.42 -3.96 -10.34
C VAL A 28 -2.91 -3.95 -10.53
N LYS A 29 -2.20 -2.92 -10.05
CA LYS A 29 -0.71 -2.89 -10.11
C LYS A 29 -0.07 -4.03 -9.32
N PHE A 30 -0.61 -4.34 -8.14
CA PHE A 30 -0.16 -5.48 -7.34
C PHE A 30 -0.32 -6.80 -8.10
N LEU A 31 -1.52 -7.07 -8.61
CA LEU A 31 -1.82 -8.29 -9.38
C LEU A 31 -1.00 -8.37 -10.67
N MET A 32 -0.76 -7.24 -11.33
CA MET A 32 0.10 -7.18 -12.52
C MET A 32 1.54 -7.61 -12.21
N LYS A 33 2.10 -7.14 -11.09
CA LYS A 33 3.45 -7.52 -10.65
C LYS A 33 3.52 -9.01 -10.30
N GLU A 34 2.53 -9.51 -9.57
CA GLU A 34 2.43 -10.92 -9.18
C GLU A 34 2.36 -11.85 -10.41
N LYS A 35 1.58 -11.46 -11.42
CA LYS A 35 1.28 -12.27 -12.61
C LYS A 35 2.17 -11.97 -13.82
N GLY A 36 3.13 -11.05 -13.70
CA GLY A 36 4.01 -10.64 -14.80
C GLY A 36 3.31 -9.91 -15.95
N VAL A 37 2.12 -9.37 -15.71
CA VAL A 37 1.29 -8.63 -16.69
C VAL A 37 1.81 -7.21 -16.86
N LYS A 38 1.86 -6.73 -18.10
CA LYS A 38 2.26 -5.36 -18.47
C LYS A 38 1.04 -4.55 -18.92
N GLN A 39 1.17 -3.21 -18.93
CA GLN A 39 0.08 -2.32 -19.34
C GLN A 39 -0.39 -2.54 -20.78
N GLN A 40 0.51 -2.96 -21.66
CA GLN A 40 0.18 -3.30 -23.05
C GLN A 40 -0.81 -4.47 -23.13
N ASP A 41 -0.76 -5.39 -22.16
CA ASP A 41 -1.63 -6.57 -22.13
C ASP A 41 -3.07 -6.21 -21.71
N LEU A 42 -3.26 -5.01 -21.15
CA LEU A 42 -4.57 -4.47 -20.78
C LEU A 42 -5.22 -3.66 -21.91
N MET A 43 -4.57 -3.53 -23.06
CA MET A 43 -5.11 -2.77 -24.20
C MET A 43 -6.45 -3.32 -24.67
N GLU A 44 -6.56 -4.65 -24.78
CA GLU A 44 -7.80 -5.34 -25.16
C GLU A 44 -8.89 -5.18 -24.08
N VAL A 45 -8.51 -5.26 -22.80
CA VAL A 45 -9.41 -5.08 -21.66
C VAL A 45 -10.08 -3.71 -21.68
N PHE A 46 -9.33 -2.66 -22.02
CA PHE A 46 -9.87 -1.30 -22.11
C PHE A 46 -10.41 -0.93 -23.50
N GLY A 47 -10.29 -1.82 -24.49
CA GLY A 47 -10.70 -1.57 -25.87
C GLY A 47 -9.93 -0.43 -26.54
N VAL A 48 -8.62 -0.30 -26.24
CA VAL A 48 -7.77 0.78 -26.74
C VAL A 48 -6.62 0.28 -27.61
N SER A 49 -6.22 1.10 -28.57
CA SER A 49 -5.17 0.76 -29.55
C SER A 49 -3.74 1.12 -29.10
N SER A 50 -3.55 1.72 -27.93
CA SER A 50 -2.23 2.10 -27.44
C SER A 50 -2.08 1.97 -25.92
N GLN A 51 -0.86 1.65 -25.49
CA GLN A 51 -0.47 1.64 -24.08
C GLN A 51 -0.67 3.03 -23.43
N GLY A 52 -0.43 4.11 -24.17
CA GLY A 52 -0.64 5.49 -23.69
C GLY A 52 -2.09 5.74 -23.29
N ALA A 53 -3.05 5.16 -24.01
CA ALA A 53 -4.46 5.25 -23.66
C ALA A 53 -4.81 4.46 -22.38
N VAL A 54 -4.17 3.31 -22.13
CA VAL A 54 -4.29 2.57 -20.85
C VAL A 54 -3.82 3.45 -19.68
N SER A 55 -2.72 4.19 -19.86
CA SER A 55 -2.20 5.12 -18.85
C SER A 55 -3.18 6.26 -18.50
N HIS A 56 -4.07 6.64 -19.42
CA HIS A 56 -5.14 7.60 -19.11
C HIS A 56 -6.16 7.06 -18.11
N TYR A 57 -6.45 5.76 -18.12
CA TYR A 57 -7.28 5.14 -17.09
C TYR A 57 -6.53 5.10 -15.75
N PHE A 58 -5.24 4.74 -15.77
CA PHE A 58 -4.43 4.66 -14.56
C PHE A 58 -4.23 6.05 -13.92
N SER A 59 -4.15 7.11 -14.72
CA SER A 59 -4.04 8.48 -14.18
C SER A 59 -5.36 9.04 -13.66
N GLY A 60 -6.49 8.33 -13.82
CA GLY A 60 -7.84 8.86 -13.52
C GLY A 60 -8.32 9.88 -14.56
N ARG A 61 -7.60 10.07 -15.67
CA ARG A 61 -8.00 10.97 -16.76
C ARG A 61 -9.22 10.42 -17.51
N ASN A 62 -9.30 9.09 -17.64
CA ASN A 62 -10.45 8.38 -18.18
C ASN A 62 -11.11 7.58 -17.06
N LYS A 63 -12.44 7.64 -16.99
CA LYS A 63 -13.24 6.82 -16.06
C LYS A 63 -13.51 5.46 -16.70
N THR A 64 -13.28 4.40 -15.94
CA THR A 64 -13.56 3.01 -16.35
C THR A 64 -15.05 2.73 -16.21
N SER A 65 -15.65 2.06 -17.20
CA SER A 65 -17.03 1.56 -17.10
C SER A 65 -17.08 0.29 -16.23
N SER A 66 -18.27 -0.06 -15.73
CA SER A 66 -18.46 -1.32 -14.98
C SER A 66 -18.12 -2.55 -15.84
N GLU A 67 -18.40 -2.52 -17.14
CA GLU A 67 -18.03 -3.59 -18.07
C GLU A 67 -16.51 -3.74 -18.20
N GLN A 68 -15.78 -2.63 -18.33
CA GLN A 68 -14.33 -2.63 -18.39
C GLN A 68 -13.71 -3.09 -17.05
N LEU A 69 -14.32 -2.73 -15.92
CA LEU A 69 -13.86 -3.18 -14.61
C LEU A 69 -14.07 -4.69 -14.42
N ASN A 70 -15.21 -5.23 -14.88
CA ASN A 70 -15.47 -6.67 -14.92
C ASN A 70 -14.50 -7.41 -15.85
N ALA A 71 -14.22 -6.84 -17.03
CA ALA A 71 -13.23 -7.40 -17.95
C ALA A 71 -11.83 -7.42 -17.34
N LEU A 72 -11.47 -6.37 -16.59
CA LEU A 72 -10.20 -6.28 -15.88
C LEU A 72 -10.09 -7.30 -14.74
N ALA A 73 -11.16 -7.48 -13.97
CA ALA A 73 -11.23 -8.50 -12.93
C ALA A 73 -11.09 -9.92 -13.51
N SER A 74 -11.83 -10.20 -14.60
CA SER A 74 -11.78 -11.46 -15.33
C SER A 74 -10.38 -11.75 -15.89
N PHE A 75 -9.75 -10.75 -16.52
CA PHE A 75 -8.39 -10.84 -17.05
C PHE A 75 -7.38 -11.15 -15.94
N LEU A 76 -7.54 -10.54 -14.77
CA LEU A 76 -6.69 -10.76 -13.61
C LEU A 76 -7.13 -11.96 -12.75
N SER A 77 -8.15 -12.72 -13.17
CA SER A 77 -8.71 -13.88 -12.45
C SER A 77 -9.03 -13.59 -10.98
N VAL A 78 -9.73 -12.47 -10.74
CA VAL A 78 -10.23 -12.04 -9.42
C VAL A 78 -11.70 -11.66 -9.53
N ASP A 79 -12.41 -11.65 -8.41
CA ASP A 79 -13.79 -11.15 -8.37
C ASP A 79 -13.80 -9.61 -8.46
N VAL A 80 -14.82 -9.03 -9.12
CA VAL A 80 -14.88 -7.58 -9.34
C VAL A 80 -14.98 -6.80 -8.02
N GLU A 81 -15.63 -7.38 -7.02
CA GLU A 81 -15.73 -6.87 -5.67
C GLU A 81 -14.34 -6.67 -5.04
N GLN A 82 -13.36 -7.51 -5.39
CA GLN A 82 -11.99 -7.38 -4.89
C GLN A 82 -11.23 -6.20 -5.52
N LEU A 83 -11.69 -5.68 -6.66
CA LEU A 83 -11.18 -4.44 -7.26
C LEU A 83 -11.88 -3.21 -6.68
N GLU A 84 -13.17 -3.30 -6.37
CA GLU A 84 -13.99 -2.21 -5.83
C GLU A 84 -13.76 -1.97 -4.33
N ASP A 85 -13.51 -3.02 -3.54
CA ASP A 85 -13.29 -2.94 -2.09
C ASP A 85 -11.85 -2.60 -1.67
N PHE A 86 -10.95 -2.30 -2.62
CA PHE A 86 -9.57 -1.96 -2.26
C PHE A 86 -9.48 -0.71 -1.37
N ASP A 87 -10.37 0.28 -1.58
CA ASP A 87 -10.46 1.45 -0.70
C ASP A 87 -11.16 1.15 0.64
N LYS A 88 -12.09 0.17 0.69
CA LYS A 88 -12.79 -0.20 1.94
C LYS A 88 -11.93 -1.09 2.85
N LEU A 89 -10.93 -1.76 2.31
CA LEU A 89 -9.90 -2.46 3.07
C LEU A 89 -8.80 -1.50 3.58
N GLU A 90 -8.76 -0.25 3.09
CA GLU A 90 -7.80 0.79 3.48
C GLU A 90 -8.42 1.99 4.23
N GLU A 91 -9.65 1.90 4.75
CA GLU A 91 -10.05 2.81 5.83
C GLU A 91 -9.45 2.32 7.16
N LYS A 92 -8.26 2.88 7.47
CA LYS A 92 -7.30 2.61 8.58
C LYS A 92 -6.33 1.48 8.20
N VAL A 93 -5.11 1.77 7.77
CA VAL A 93 -4.08 2.46 8.57
C VAL A 93 -3.19 3.29 7.64
N ASP A 94 -3.11 4.60 7.87
CA ASP A 94 -1.92 5.38 7.53
C ASP A 94 -0.78 4.94 8.47
N SER A 95 -0.34 3.70 8.33
CA SER A 95 0.88 3.22 8.98
C SER A 95 1.98 3.37 7.96
N SER A 96 2.40 4.62 7.78
CA SER A 96 3.84 4.85 7.69
C SER A 96 4.45 4.17 8.92
N LEU A 97 4.82 2.89 8.78
CA LEU A 97 5.50 2.14 9.82
C LEU A 97 6.72 2.99 10.18
N ASP A 98 6.71 3.54 11.39
CA ASP A 98 7.80 4.37 11.87
C ASP A 98 8.99 3.43 12.14
N VAL A 99 9.81 3.27 11.09
CA VAL A 99 10.95 2.35 11.07
C VAL A 99 11.96 2.74 12.14
N GLU A 100 12.09 4.03 12.42
CA GLU A 100 12.98 4.56 13.45
C GLU A 100 12.48 4.12 14.82
N ALA A 101 11.21 4.38 15.13
CA ALA A 101 10.60 3.95 16.39
C ALA A 101 10.63 2.42 16.58
N LEU A 102 10.41 1.64 15.52
CA LEU A 102 10.48 0.18 15.57
C LEU A 102 11.91 -0.31 15.84
N THR A 103 12.90 0.31 15.20
CA THR A 103 14.31 -0.02 15.40
C THR A 103 14.73 0.28 16.83
N GLU A 104 14.33 1.43 17.37
CA GLU A 104 14.59 1.80 18.77
C GLU A 104 13.95 0.82 19.75
N ALA A 105 12.71 0.38 19.48
CA ALA A 105 12.02 -0.61 20.31
C ALA A 105 12.81 -1.94 20.34
N PHE A 106 13.26 -2.43 19.17
CA PHE A 106 14.08 -3.64 19.11
C PHE A 106 15.42 -3.49 19.84
N GLN A 107 16.11 -2.37 19.66
CA GLN A 107 17.36 -2.11 20.39
C GLN A 107 17.14 -2.05 21.90
N THR A 108 16.03 -1.48 22.35
CA THR A 108 15.67 -1.39 23.77
C THR A 108 15.39 -2.78 24.36
N ILE A 109 14.57 -3.58 23.68
CA ILE A 109 14.30 -4.97 24.08
C ILE A 109 15.61 -5.74 24.14
N ALA A 110 16.48 -5.59 23.13
CA ALA A 110 17.72 -6.32 23.10
C ALA A 110 18.69 -5.96 24.24
N ARG A 111 18.69 -4.68 24.67
CA ARG A 111 19.42 -4.26 25.88
C ARG A 111 18.85 -4.87 27.15
N LEU A 112 17.51 -4.92 27.28
CA LEU A 112 16.84 -5.52 28.43
C LEU A 112 17.14 -7.02 28.55
N ASP A 113 17.14 -7.72 27.42
CA ASP A 113 17.41 -9.15 27.34
C ASP A 113 18.91 -9.49 27.31
N LYS A 114 19.79 -8.47 27.38
CA LYS A 114 21.25 -8.59 27.40
C LYS A 114 21.83 -9.38 26.22
N LEU A 115 21.27 -9.18 25.03
CA LEU A 115 21.85 -9.78 23.82
C LEU A 115 23.26 -9.26 23.57
N SER A 116 24.13 -10.16 23.12
CA SER A 116 25.49 -9.81 22.71
C SER A 116 25.49 -8.97 21.43
N GLU A 117 26.58 -8.24 21.20
CA GLU A 117 26.78 -7.47 19.97
C GLU A 117 26.67 -8.35 18.72
N LYS A 118 27.12 -9.60 18.79
CA LYS A 118 27.02 -10.55 17.68
C LYS A 118 25.57 -10.92 17.38
N GLU A 119 24.76 -11.21 18.40
CA GLU A 119 23.34 -11.54 18.22
C GLU A 119 22.54 -10.36 17.67
N LEU A 120 22.84 -9.15 18.17
CA LEU A 120 22.29 -7.90 17.65
C LEU A 120 22.63 -7.72 16.16
N PHE A 121 23.90 -7.90 15.81
CA PHE A 121 24.35 -7.77 14.43
C PHE A 121 23.67 -8.79 13.51
N ASP A 122 23.59 -10.06 13.94
CA ASP A 122 22.94 -11.11 13.16
C ASP A 122 21.44 -10.81 12.98
N PHE A 123 20.75 -10.35 14.04
CA PHE A 123 19.34 -9.96 13.98
C PHE A 123 19.11 -8.79 13.01
N PHE A 124 19.82 -7.68 13.17
CA PHE A 124 19.63 -6.50 12.32
C PHE A 124 20.06 -6.76 10.88
N SER A 125 21.05 -7.61 10.65
CA SER A 125 21.42 -8.08 9.30
C SER A 125 20.27 -8.83 8.62
N VAL A 126 19.52 -9.65 9.36
CA VAL A 126 18.33 -10.34 8.84
C VAL A 126 17.18 -9.35 8.64
N TYR A 127 16.95 -8.46 9.60
CA TYR A 127 15.93 -7.40 9.55
C TYR A 127 16.08 -6.53 8.29
N GLU A 128 17.29 -6.06 7.99
CA GLU A 128 17.59 -5.28 6.79
C GLU A 128 17.38 -6.10 5.51
N LYS A 129 17.81 -7.38 5.50
CA LYS A 129 17.62 -8.28 4.34
C LYS A 129 16.17 -8.63 4.08
N MET A 130 15.33 -8.72 5.12
CA MET A 130 13.90 -8.99 4.97
C MET A 130 13.17 -7.83 4.29
N GLY A 131 13.65 -6.60 4.48
CA GLY A 131 13.09 -5.40 3.88
C GLY A 131 11.81 -4.92 4.56
N LEU A 132 11.57 -3.61 4.48
CA LEU A 132 10.49 -2.91 5.19
C LEU A 132 9.09 -3.40 4.78
N GLU A 133 8.90 -3.81 3.53
CA GLU A 133 7.62 -4.31 3.02
C GLU A 133 7.13 -5.54 3.81
N ARG A 134 8.01 -6.53 4.01
CA ARG A 134 7.67 -7.76 4.75
C ARG A 134 7.45 -7.50 6.24
N ILE A 135 8.17 -6.53 6.80
CA ILE A 135 8.01 -6.13 8.20
C ILE A 135 6.65 -5.45 8.41
N ALA A 136 6.25 -4.58 7.48
CA ALA A 136 4.93 -3.95 7.51
C ALA A 136 3.80 -4.99 7.42
N GLU A 137 3.92 -5.97 6.51
CA GLU A 137 2.96 -7.07 6.40
C GLU A 137 2.82 -7.85 7.72
N ALA A 138 3.95 -8.18 8.36
CA ALA A 138 3.94 -8.86 9.65
C ALA A 138 3.30 -8.00 10.75
N TYR A 139 3.59 -6.71 10.77
CA TYR A 139 3.02 -5.75 11.73
C TYR A 139 1.50 -5.67 11.62
N ASP A 140 0.96 -5.62 10.40
CA ASP A 140 -0.48 -5.58 10.16
C ASP A 140 -1.20 -6.83 10.67
N VAL A 141 -0.62 -8.01 10.41
CA VAL A 141 -1.14 -9.28 10.91
C VAL A 141 -1.19 -9.30 12.43
N ILE A 142 -0.09 -8.89 13.09
CA ILE A 142 0.00 -8.84 14.56
C ILE A 142 -1.02 -7.84 15.12
N THR A 143 -1.16 -6.67 14.51
CA THR A 143 -2.10 -5.64 14.94
C THR A 143 -3.54 -6.14 14.89
N LYS A 144 -3.93 -6.79 13.79
CA LYS A 144 -5.27 -7.41 13.64
C LYS A 144 -5.53 -8.48 14.69
N LEU A 145 -4.54 -9.35 14.96
CA LEU A 145 -4.66 -10.38 15.99
C LEU A 145 -4.82 -9.79 17.40
N ASN A 146 -4.04 -8.76 17.72
CA ASN A 146 -4.12 -8.08 19.03
C ASN A 146 -5.49 -7.41 19.24
N GLN A 147 -6.05 -6.77 18.21
CA GLN A 147 -7.39 -6.19 18.27
C GLN A 147 -8.45 -7.26 18.51
N LYS A 148 -8.39 -8.38 17.78
CA LYS A 148 -9.32 -9.50 17.96
C LYS A 148 -9.26 -10.07 19.39
N LYS A 149 -8.06 -10.32 19.90
CA LYS A 149 -7.86 -10.84 21.25
C LYS A 149 -8.40 -9.88 22.31
N LYS A 150 -8.24 -8.57 22.12
CA LYS A 150 -8.81 -7.54 23.00
C LYS A 150 -10.34 -7.59 23.01
N GLN A 151 -10.97 -7.68 21.85
CA GLN A 151 -12.44 -7.78 21.74
C GLN A 151 -12.97 -9.05 22.40
N GLU A 152 -12.29 -10.19 22.23
CA GLU A 152 -12.65 -11.45 22.90
C GLU A 152 -12.60 -11.31 24.43
N LEU A 153 -11.55 -10.67 24.95
CA LEU A 153 -11.41 -10.44 26.39
C LEU A 153 -12.50 -9.49 26.91
N GLU A 154 -12.80 -8.41 26.19
CA GLU A 154 -13.88 -7.47 26.55
C GLU A 154 -15.24 -8.18 26.57
N ASN A 155 -15.51 -9.05 25.61
CA ASN A 155 -16.72 -9.86 25.56
C ASN A 155 -16.81 -10.86 26.72
N GLN A 156 -15.69 -11.48 27.12
CA GLN A 156 -15.65 -12.36 28.29
C GLN A 156 -15.92 -11.58 29.59
N ILE A 157 -15.29 -10.42 29.77
CA ILE A 157 -15.52 -9.54 30.92
C ILE A 157 -16.99 -9.10 30.98
N LEU A 158 -17.59 -8.74 29.84
CA LEU A 158 -19.00 -8.33 29.78
C LEU A 158 -19.95 -9.46 30.19
N LYS A 159 -19.65 -10.71 29.80
CA LYS A 159 -20.44 -11.89 30.20
C LYS A 159 -20.33 -12.14 31.70
N LEU A 160 -19.13 -12.04 32.27
CA LEU A 160 -18.89 -12.22 33.71
C LEU A 160 -19.55 -11.13 34.56
N LYS A 161 -19.66 -9.90 34.07
CA LYS A 161 -20.34 -8.79 34.77
C LYS A 161 -21.87 -8.89 34.74
N LYS A 162 -22.43 -9.72 33.86
CA LYS A 162 -23.89 -9.91 33.69
C LYS A 162 -24.41 -11.18 34.38
N ALA A 163 -23.52 -12.02 34.89
CA ALA A 163 -23.82 -13.19 35.71
C ALA A 163 -23.74 -12.81 37.20
#